data_AF-A0A6I5NWD6-F1
#
_entry.id   AF-A0A6I5NWD6-F1
#
_cell.length_a   1.000
_cell.length_b   1.000
_cell.length_c   1.000
_cell.angle_alpha   90.00
_cell.angle_beta   90.00
_cell.angle_gamma   90.00
#
_symmetry.space_group_name_H-M   'P 1'
#
loop_
_entity.id
_entity.type
_entity.pdbx_description
1 polymer ?
#
loop_
_entity_poly.entity_id
_entity_poly.type
_entity_poly.pdbx_seq_one_letter_code
_entity_poly.pdbx_strand_id
1 'polypeptide(L)'
;MKWYRSVVSVLLAAIATFLVSCSSGSNVTAPTYSPDQLSQIEIYAGRIAASQQRLPELVRYIERKDWNNVDNFIHGPLGELRARMVRMANLLLPDDKKQATALAEEVGTHLEGISLAAQDYDFSRAANEYSEFERDLTALLNIVPEGARPTAEESTENNVYEMVTPAIEPQGERPDAEDMVRQPVLNE
;
A
#
# COMPACT_ATOMS: atom_id res chain seq x y z
N MET A 1 24.53 -67.25 -18.08
CA MET A 1 24.64 -66.26 -16.98
C MET A 1 25.34 -64.97 -17.43
N LYS A 2 24.77 -64.20 -18.37
CA LYS A 2 25.36 -62.94 -18.88
C LYS A 2 24.43 -61.72 -18.79
N TRP A 3 23.11 -61.94 -18.67
CA TRP A 3 22.10 -60.89 -18.64
C TRP A 3 21.98 -60.19 -17.27
N TYR A 4 22.20 -60.91 -16.16
CA TYR A 4 22.18 -60.34 -14.81
C TYR A 4 23.24 -59.26 -14.58
N ARG A 5 24.41 -59.34 -15.24
CA ARG A 5 25.49 -58.36 -15.08
C ARG A 5 25.13 -56.99 -15.66
N SER A 6 24.38 -56.97 -16.76
CA SER A 6 23.89 -55.74 -17.38
C SER A 6 22.77 -55.11 -16.55
N VAL A 7 21.83 -55.90 -16.05
CA VAL A 7 20.71 -55.39 -15.25
C VAL A 7 21.20 -54.79 -13.93
N VAL A 8 22.16 -55.45 -13.27
CA VAL A 8 22.76 -54.92 -12.03
C VAL A 8 23.54 -53.63 -12.30
N SER A 9 24.25 -53.52 -13.43
CA SER A 9 24.98 -52.30 -13.80
C SER A 9 24.06 -51.11 -14.07
N VAL A 10 22.92 -51.33 -14.73
CA VAL A 10 21.95 -50.27 -15.02
C VAL A 10 21.25 -49.81 -13.74
N LEU A 11 20.90 -50.75 -12.85
CA LEU A 11 20.30 -50.43 -11.56
C LEU A 11 21.27 -49.62 -10.68
N LEU A 12 22.55 -49.99 -10.65
CA LEU A 12 23.57 -49.26 -9.88
C LEU A 12 23.77 -47.83 -10.41
N ALA A 13 23.78 -47.66 -11.74
CA ALA A 13 23.90 -46.36 -12.37
C ALA A 13 22.68 -45.46 -12.06
N ALA A 14 21.46 -46.02 -12.05
CA ALA A 14 20.24 -45.30 -11.71
C ALA A 14 20.19 -44.86 -10.23
N ILE A 15 20.70 -45.68 -9.32
CA ILE A 15 20.77 -45.34 -7.89
C ILE A 15 21.82 -44.23 -7.66
N ALA A 16 22.95 -44.28 -8.37
CA ALA A 16 24.01 -43.28 -8.25
C ALA A 16 23.56 -41.88 -8.72
N THR A 17 22.77 -41.78 -9.79
CA THR A 17 22.19 -40.49 -10.23
C THR A 17 21.13 -39.96 -9.26
N PHE A 18 20.36 -40.84 -8.61
CA PHE A 18 19.39 -40.42 -7.59
C PHE A 18 20.07 -39.88 -6.32
N LEU A 19 21.22 -40.44 -5.93
CA LEU A 19 21.98 -40.01 -4.76
C LEU A 19 22.70 -38.67 -4.97
N VAL A 20 23.21 -38.38 -6.18
CA VAL A 20 23.83 -37.09 -6.49
C VAL A 20 22.81 -35.95 -6.58
N SER A 21 21.57 -36.23 -6.98
CA SER A 21 20.54 -35.19 -7.17
C SER A 21 19.92 -34.65 -5.87
N CYS A 22 20.19 -35.25 -4.70
CA CYS A 22 19.71 -34.74 -3.40
C CYS A 22 20.78 -33.98 -2.59
N SER A 23 21.95 -33.73 -3.16
CA SER A 23 23.02 -32.94 -2.52
C SER A 23 22.87 -31.45 -2.81
N SER A 24 21.68 -30.86 -2.68
CA SER A 24 21.52 -29.41 -2.58
C SER A 24 21.54 -28.98 -1.11
N GLY A 25 22.66 -29.26 -0.46
CA GLY A 25 23.01 -28.67 0.84
C GLY A 25 23.44 -27.23 0.62
N SER A 26 22.48 -26.35 0.34
CA SER A 26 22.71 -24.92 0.37
C SER A 26 23.04 -24.57 1.82
N ASN A 27 24.26 -24.14 2.10
CA ASN A 27 24.54 -23.42 3.33
C ASN A 27 23.65 -22.17 3.29
N VAL A 28 22.52 -22.21 4.00
CA VAL A 28 21.54 -21.13 4.02
C VAL A 28 22.17 -19.97 4.79
N THR A 29 22.88 -19.11 4.08
CA THR A 29 23.18 -17.77 4.58
C THR A 29 21.84 -17.11 4.89
N ALA A 30 21.70 -16.54 6.07
CA ALA A 30 20.49 -15.79 6.43
C ALA A 30 20.19 -14.78 5.31
N PRO A 31 18.95 -14.74 4.80
CA PRO A 31 18.63 -13.86 3.69
C PRO A 31 18.80 -12.41 4.16
N THR A 32 19.41 -11.58 3.30
CA THR A 32 19.65 -10.16 3.54
C THR A 32 19.08 -9.36 2.37
N TYR A 33 18.72 -8.11 2.62
CA TYR A 33 18.18 -7.23 1.60
C TYR A 33 19.28 -6.78 0.62
N SER A 34 19.00 -6.86 -0.68
CA SER A 34 19.84 -6.19 -1.68
C SER A 34 19.55 -4.67 -1.71
N PRO A 35 20.48 -3.84 -2.22
CA PRO A 35 20.23 -2.41 -2.40
C PRO A 35 18.99 -2.10 -3.23
N ASP A 36 18.78 -2.85 -4.33
CA ASP A 36 17.61 -2.69 -5.19
C ASP A 36 16.31 -3.05 -4.45
N GLN A 37 16.34 -4.08 -3.60
CA GLN A 37 15.18 -4.44 -2.76
C GLN A 37 14.85 -3.34 -1.76
N LEU A 38 15.86 -2.77 -1.08
CA LEU A 38 15.66 -1.67 -0.14
C LEU A 38 15.04 -0.45 -0.82
N SER A 39 15.54 -0.05 -1.99
CA SER A 39 14.99 1.07 -2.75
C SER A 39 13.52 0.83 -3.15
N GLN A 40 13.17 -0.39 -3.54
CA GLN A 40 11.77 -0.72 -3.85
C GLN A 40 10.88 -0.70 -2.60
N ILE A 41 11.37 -1.21 -1.48
CA ILE A 41 10.66 -1.17 -0.20
C ILE A 41 10.40 0.28 0.20
N GLU A 42 11.42 1.14 0.11
CA GLU A 42 11.35 2.57 0.43
C GLU A 42 10.29 3.29 -0.41
N ILE A 43 10.24 3.03 -1.74
CA ILE A 43 9.22 3.61 -2.62
C ILE A 43 7.81 3.26 -2.16
N TYR A 44 7.53 1.99 -1.82
CA TYR A 44 6.19 1.61 -1.38
C TYR A 44 5.90 2.10 0.05
N ALA A 45 6.87 2.01 0.96
CA ALA A 45 6.74 2.50 2.33
C ALA A 45 6.45 4.01 2.36
N GLY A 46 7.17 4.80 1.55
CA GLY A 46 6.92 6.23 1.40
C GLY A 46 5.52 6.56 0.88
N ARG A 47 5.02 5.80 -0.12
CA ARG A 47 3.65 5.97 -0.62
C ARG A 47 2.57 5.58 0.40
N ILE A 48 2.86 4.62 1.27
CA ILE A 48 1.97 4.20 2.37
C ILE A 48 2.00 5.27 3.48
N ALA A 49 3.18 5.78 3.83
CA ALA A 49 3.34 6.87 4.79
C ALA A 49 2.64 8.17 4.33
N ALA A 50 2.69 8.49 3.04
CA ALA A 50 1.93 9.60 2.47
C ALA A 50 0.40 9.41 2.64
N SER A 51 -0.10 8.18 2.53
CA SER A 51 -1.51 7.88 2.87
C SER A 51 -1.79 8.06 4.36
N GLN A 52 -0.85 7.67 5.24
CA GLN A 52 -0.95 7.86 6.68
C GLN A 52 -1.03 9.34 7.08
N GLN A 53 -0.29 10.22 6.40
CA GLN A 53 -0.32 11.67 6.66
C GLN A 53 -1.70 12.31 6.38
N ARG A 54 -2.54 11.65 5.59
CA ARG A 54 -3.88 12.14 5.24
C ARG A 54 -4.99 11.60 6.15
N LEU A 55 -4.67 10.72 7.11
CA LEU A 55 -5.68 10.21 8.05
C LEU A 55 -6.39 11.29 8.89
N PRO A 56 -5.78 12.44 9.22
CA PRO A 56 -6.49 13.56 9.83
C PRO A 56 -7.62 14.16 8.98
N GLU A 57 -7.65 13.89 7.66
CA GLU A 57 -8.81 14.22 6.82
C GLU A 57 -9.95 13.22 7.06
N LEU A 58 -9.64 11.92 7.05
CA LEU A 58 -10.61 10.84 7.23
C LEU A 58 -11.32 10.93 8.59
N VAL A 59 -10.57 11.07 9.68
CA VAL A 59 -11.16 11.18 11.03
C VAL A 59 -12.11 12.37 11.12
N ARG A 60 -11.78 13.49 10.46
CA ARG A 60 -12.62 14.70 10.44
C ARG A 60 -13.92 14.47 9.69
N TYR A 61 -13.91 13.67 8.62
CA TYR A 61 -15.16 13.28 7.95
C TYR A 61 -16.03 12.41 8.88
N ILE A 62 -15.43 11.45 9.59
CA ILE A 62 -16.12 10.59 10.56
C ILE A 62 -16.72 11.42 11.71
N GLU A 63 -15.93 12.30 12.33
CA GLU A 63 -16.37 13.19 13.41
C GLU A 63 -17.54 14.09 13.01
N ARG A 64 -17.55 14.56 11.76
CA ARG A 64 -18.64 15.38 11.21
C ARG A 64 -19.81 14.56 10.67
N LYS A 65 -19.74 13.23 10.71
CA LYS A 65 -20.73 12.32 10.10
C LYS A 65 -20.94 12.62 8.62
N ASP A 66 -19.86 13.00 7.94
CA ASP A 66 -19.84 13.33 6.52
C ASP A 66 -19.60 12.04 5.70
N TRP A 67 -20.60 11.16 5.71
CA TRP A 67 -20.49 9.78 5.23
C TRP A 67 -20.13 9.67 3.75
N ASN A 68 -20.60 10.60 2.93
CA ASN A 68 -20.22 10.68 1.53
C ASN A 68 -18.72 10.91 1.37
N ASN A 69 -18.14 11.81 2.18
CA ASN A 69 -16.70 12.06 2.12
C ASN A 69 -15.88 10.97 2.81
N VAL A 70 -16.42 10.25 3.80
CA VAL A 70 -15.78 9.03 4.32
C VAL A 70 -15.59 8.02 3.20
N ASP A 71 -16.65 7.69 2.47
CA ASP A 71 -16.61 6.67 1.40
C ASP A 71 -15.77 7.13 0.20
N ASN A 72 -15.92 8.39 -0.23
CA ASN A 72 -15.09 8.98 -1.29
C ASN A 72 -13.60 8.99 -0.92
N PHE A 73 -13.27 9.22 0.34
CA PHE A 73 -11.88 9.24 0.79
C PHE A 73 -11.25 7.84 0.74
N ILE A 74 -12.02 6.82 1.16
CA ILE A 74 -11.58 5.42 1.12
C ILE A 74 -11.35 4.95 -0.32
N HIS A 75 -12.27 5.26 -1.23
CA HIS A 75 -12.17 4.82 -2.63
C HIS A 75 -11.29 5.71 -3.52
N GLY A 76 -11.01 6.95 -3.11
CA GLY A 76 -10.09 7.85 -3.82
C GLY A 76 -8.68 7.84 -3.21
N PRO A 77 -8.36 8.78 -2.30
CA PRO A 77 -7.09 8.88 -1.59
C PRO A 77 -6.50 7.56 -1.08
N LEU A 78 -7.31 6.66 -0.52
CA LEU A 78 -6.85 5.38 0.03
C LEU A 78 -7.11 4.18 -0.89
N GLY A 79 -7.68 4.39 -2.09
CA GLY A 79 -8.14 3.29 -2.95
C GLY A 79 -7.02 2.33 -3.38
N GLU A 80 -5.80 2.83 -3.50
CA GLU A 80 -4.61 2.04 -3.85
C GLU A 80 -3.82 1.53 -2.64
N LEU A 81 -4.23 1.86 -1.40
CA LEU A 81 -3.46 1.55 -0.20
C LEU A 81 -3.25 0.05 -0.04
N ARG A 82 -4.32 -0.75 -0.23
CA ARG A 82 -4.23 -2.23 -0.16
C ARG A 82 -3.21 -2.79 -1.14
N ALA A 83 -3.25 -2.36 -2.39
CA ALA A 83 -2.32 -2.84 -3.41
C ALA A 83 -0.86 -2.46 -3.09
N ARG A 84 -0.62 -1.26 -2.54
CA ARG A 84 0.72 -0.81 -2.13
C ARG A 84 1.27 -1.63 -0.97
N MET A 85 0.47 -1.89 0.07
CA MET A 85 0.89 -2.71 1.21
C MET A 85 1.24 -4.14 0.80
N VAL A 86 0.42 -4.76 -0.05
CA VAL A 86 0.70 -6.11 -0.58
C VAL A 86 2.00 -6.13 -1.39
N ARG A 87 2.25 -5.11 -2.22
CA ARG A 87 3.51 -5.01 -2.98
C ARG A 87 4.71 -4.86 -2.04
N MET A 88 4.62 -4.00 -1.03
CA MET A 88 5.66 -3.84 -0.01
C MET A 88 5.93 -5.15 0.73
N ALA A 89 4.89 -5.81 1.25
CA ALA A 89 5.01 -7.06 1.99
C ALA A 89 5.71 -8.16 1.17
N ASN A 90 5.48 -8.19 -0.14
CA ASN A 90 6.12 -9.16 -1.04
C ASN A 90 7.62 -8.92 -1.28
N LEU A 91 8.13 -7.73 -0.98
CA LEU A 91 9.55 -7.39 -1.07
C LEU A 91 10.33 -7.72 0.21
N LEU A 92 9.62 -7.94 1.33
CA LEU A 92 10.22 -8.23 2.62
C LEU A 92 10.82 -9.65 2.67
N LEU A 93 11.75 -9.85 3.59
CA LEU A 93 12.28 -11.17 3.91
C LEU A 93 11.16 -12.10 4.41
N PRO A 94 11.31 -13.44 4.29
CA PRO A 94 10.24 -14.39 4.59
C PRO A 94 9.60 -14.23 5.97
N ASP A 95 10.40 -13.91 6.99
CA ASP A 95 9.92 -13.75 8.37
C ASP A 95 9.03 -12.50 8.51
N ASP A 96 9.47 -11.36 7.99
CA ASP A 96 8.73 -10.09 8.02
C ASP A 96 7.52 -10.10 7.07
N LYS A 97 7.65 -10.75 5.91
CA LYS A 97 6.61 -10.85 4.88
C LYS A 97 5.31 -11.41 5.43
N LYS A 98 5.39 -12.45 6.27
CA LYS A 98 4.21 -13.09 6.84
C LYS A 98 3.43 -12.11 7.71
N GLN A 99 4.13 -11.40 8.59
CA GLN A 99 3.51 -10.42 9.48
C GLN A 99 2.96 -9.21 8.70
N ALA A 100 3.72 -8.69 7.74
CA ALA A 100 3.29 -7.57 6.91
C ALA A 100 2.08 -7.92 6.04
N THR A 101 1.99 -9.15 5.55
CA THR A 101 0.82 -9.61 4.78
C THR A 101 -0.43 -9.66 5.65
N ALA A 102 -0.32 -10.20 6.86
CA ALA A 102 -1.44 -10.24 7.82
C ALA A 102 -1.92 -8.83 8.18
N LEU A 103 -0.99 -7.91 8.49
CA LEU A 103 -1.35 -6.51 8.77
C LEU A 103 -1.98 -5.82 7.56
N ALA A 104 -1.49 -6.07 6.34
CA ALA A 104 -2.09 -5.51 5.13
C ALA A 104 -3.53 -6.02 4.89
N GLU A 105 -3.81 -7.26 5.30
CA GLU A 105 -5.17 -7.82 5.28
C GLU A 105 -6.06 -7.13 6.30
N GLU A 106 -5.63 -7.01 7.56
CA GLU A 106 -6.38 -6.33 8.63
C GLU A 106 -6.65 -4.85 8.31
N VAL A 107 -5.65 -4.10 7.84
CA VAL A 107 -5.83 -2.71 7.38
C VAL A 107 -6.91 -2.63 6.30
N GLY A 108 -6.91 -3.58 5.36
CA GLY A 108 -7.94 -3.65 4.33
C GLY A 108 -9.33 -4.01 4.87
N THR A 109 -9.40 -4.91 5.85
CA THR A 109 -10.65 -5.28 6.55
C THR A 109 -11.22 -4.06 7.27
N HIS A 110 -10.40 -3.29 7.97
CA HIS A 110 -10.86 -2.09 8.67
C HIS A 110 -11.31 -0.99 7.72
N LEU A 111 -10.65 -0.80 6.56
CA LEU A 111 -11.15 0.13 5.54
C LEU A 111 -12.54 -0.26 5.04
N GLU A 112 -12.78 -1.54 4.76
CA GLU A 112 -14.11 -2.04 4.41
C GLU A 112 -15.11 -1.83 5.56
N GLY A 113 -14.68 -2.07 6.80
CA GLY A 113 -15.45 -1.82 8.01
C GLY A 113 -15.90 -0.36 8.15
N ILE A 114 -15.00 0.60 7.88
CA ILE A 114 -15.33 2.04 7.88
C ILE A 114 -16.34 2.36 6.78
N SER A 115 -16.15 1.87 5.55
CA SER A 115 -17.11 2.08 4.45
C SER A 115 -18.49 1.50 4.76
N LEU A 116 -18.57 0.29 5.31
CA LEU A 116 -19.84 -0.31 5.74
C LEU A 116 -20.50 0.50 6.86
N ALA A 117 -19.73 0.94 7.86
CA ALA A 117 -20.25 1.78 8.94
C ALA A 117 -20.74 3.13 8.41
N ALA A 118 -20.11 3.71 7.40
CA ALA A 118 -20.56 4.94 6.74
C ALA A 118 -21.90 4.73 6.00
N GLN A 119 -22.08 3.60 5.32
CA GLN A 119 -23.36 3.23 4.68
C GLN A 119 -24.49 3.07 5.70
N ASP A 120 -24.17 2.52 6.87
CA ASP A 120 -25.12 2.31 7.98
C ASP A 120 -25.32 3.56 8.86
N TYR A 121 -24.57 4.65 8.59
CA TYR A 121 -24.53 5.86 9.42
C TYR A 121 -24.10 5.60 10.88
N ASP A 122 -23.33 4.54 11.10
CA ASP A 122 -22.87 4.10 12.42
C ASP A 122 -21.53 4.77 12.80
N PHE A 123 -21.63 5.87 13.52
CA PHE A 123 -20.47 6.59 14.04
C PHE A 123 -19.59 5.75 14.96
N SER A 124 -20.19 4.97 15.86
CA SER A 124 -19.41 4.25 16.87
C SER A 124 -18.57 3.17 16.21
N ARG A 125 -19.15 2.47 15.23
CA ARG A 125 -18.43 1.47 14.44
C ARG A 125 -17.37 2.12 13.56
N ALA A 126 -17.70 3.20 12.85
CA ALA A 126 -16.74 3.91 12.00
C ALA A 126 -15.51 4.40 12.79
N ALA A 127 -15.72 4.98 13.98
CA ALA A 127 -14.63 5.44 14.84
C ALA A 127 -13.76 4.29 15.37
N ASN A 128 -14.38 3.15 15.72
CA ASN A 128 -13.63 1.97 16.17
C ASN A 128 -12.79 1.37 15.04
N GLU A 129 -13.39 1.15 13.86
CA GLU A 129 -12.69 0.64 12.69
C GLU A 129 -11.55 1.58 12.24
N TYR A 130 -11.75 2.90 12.33
CA TYR A 130 -10.68 3.87 12.08
C TYR A 130 -9.49 3.72 13.04
N SER A 131 -9.76 3.55 14.34
CA SER A 131 -8.70 3.38 15.34
C SER A 131 -7.88 2.10 15.09
N GLU A 132 -8.54 1.00 14.74
CA GLU A 132 -7.86 -0.26 14.43
C GLU A 132 -7.08 -0.16 13.12
N PHE A 133 -7.68 0.45 12.09
CA PHE A 133 -7.01 0.77 10.83
C PHE A 133 -5.72 1.57 11.04
N GLU A 134 -5.76 2.66 11.82
CA GLU A 134 -4.58 3.49 12.09
C GLU A 134 -3.50 2.71 12.86
N ARG A 135 -3.91 1.90 13.85
CA ARG A 135 -3.03 1.05 14.64
C ARG A 135 -2.28 0.05 13.75
N ASP A 136 -3.00 -0.68 12.90
CA ASP A 136 -2.39 -1.72 12.05
C ASP A 136 -1.59 -1.14 10.89
N LEU A 137 -1.99 0.01 10.34
CA LEU A 137 -1.20 0.72 9.33
C LEU A 137 0.15 1.18 9.91
N THR A 138 0.13 1.69 11.14
CA THR A 138 1.35 2.09 11.86
C THR A 138 2.23 0.88 12.17
N ALA A 139 1.63 -0.22 12.62
CA ALA A 139 2.35 -1.47 12.88
C ALA A 139 3.01 -2.02 11.61
N LEU A 140 2.33 -1.94 10.45
CA LEU A 140 2.88 -2.36 9.16
C LEU A 140 4.11 -1.52 8.77
N LEU A 141 4.05 -0.20 8.92
CA LEU A 141 5.18 0.69 8.63
C LEU A 141 6.37 0.44 9.56
N ASN A 142 6.15 -0.01 10.79
CA ASN A 142 7.23 -0.36 11.72
C ASN A 142 8.01 -1.63 11.33
N ILE A 143 7.45 -2.49 10.47
CA ILE A 143 8.16 -3.68 9.94
C ILE A 143 9.19 -3.28 8.88
N VAL A 144 9.06 -2.09 8.28
CA VAL A 144 9.98 -1.63 7.24
C VAL A 144 11.42 -1.60 7.78
N PRO A 145 12.38 -2.25 7.09
CA PRO A 145 13.77 -2.31 7.54
C PRO A 145 14.39 -0.90 7.57
N GLU A 146 15.30 -0.67 8.52
CA GLU A 146 15.89 0.66 8.78
C GLU A 146 16.44 1.36 7.54
N GLY A 147 17.10 0.63 6.65
CA GLY A 147 17.66 1.18 5.40
C GLY A 147 16.63 1.53 4.31
N ALA A 148 15.33 1.37 4.58
CA ALA A 148 14.24 1.72 3.68
C ALA A 148 13.07 2.43 4.41
N ARG A 149 13.27 2.84 5.67
CA ARG A 149 12.23 3.54 6.43
C ARG A 149 12.06 4.95 5.88
N PRO A 150 10.83 5.38 5.53
CA PRO A 150 10.60 6.70 5.03
C PRO A 150 10.94 7.75 6.10
N THR A 151 11.87 8.64 5.78
CA THR A 151 12.11 9.86 6.56
C THR A 151 11.05 10.89 6.25
N ALA A 152 10.63 11.67 7.27
CA ALA A 152 9.53 12.61 7.16
C ALA A 152 9.66 13.62 5.99
N GLU A 153 10.89 13.93 5.57
CA GLU A 153 11.21 14.93 4.54
C GLU A 153 11.01 14.44 3.09
N GLU A 154 11.06 13.13 2.83
CA GLU A 154 11.10 12.57 1.45
C GLU A 154 9.72 12.09 0.94
N SER A 155 8.76 11.93 1.87
CA SER A 155 7.38 11.52 1.57
C SER A 155 6.57 12.56 0.79
N THR A 156 6.96 13.84 0.84
CA THR A 156 6.31 14.94 0.12
C THR A 156 6.81 15.03 -1.33
N GLU A 157 8.10 14.83 -1.58
CA GLU A 157 8.72 15.01 -2.91
C GLU A 157 8.33 13.92 -3.91
N ASN A 158 8.11 12.68 -3.45
CA ASN A 158 7.72 11.55 -4.30
C ASN A 158 6.22 11.47 -4.60
N ASN A 159 5.43 12.46 -4.16
CA ASN A 159 4.01 12.54 -4.48
C ASN A 159 3.81 13.09 -5.90
N VAL A 160 3.69 12.18 -6.88
CA VAL A 160 3.40 12.51 -8.28
C VAL A 160 2.12 13.37 -8.42
N TYR A 161 1.18 13.35 -7.47
CA TYR A 161 0.01 14.22 -7.51
C TYR A 161 0.33 15.70 -7.23
N GLU A 162 1.38 16.03 -6.47
CA GLU A 162 1.79 17.43 -6.25
C GLU A 162 2.58 18.00 -7.44
N MET A 163 3.31 17.19 -8.20
CA MET A 163 4.04 17.66 -9.39
C MET A 163 3.16 17.97 -10.60
N VAL A 164 1.94 17.41 -10.67
CA VAL A 164 1.04 17.55 -11.84
C VAL A 164 -0.11 18.53 -11.58
N THR A 165 -0.30 18.95 -10.33
CA THR A 165 -1.28 19.99 -10.01
C THR A 165 -0.57 21.33 -10.01
N PRO A 166 -0.66 22.15 -11.08
CA PRO A 166 -0.20 23.54 -10.95
C PRO A 166 -0.95 24.14 -9.77
N ALA A 167 -0.22 24.85 -8.89
CA ALA A 167 -0.83 25.70 -7.90
C ALA A 167 -1.94 26.49 -8.61
N ILE A 168 -3.20 26.26 -8.22
CA ILE A 168 -4.29 27.07 -8.74
C ILE A 168 -4.00 28.47 -8.19
N GLU A 169 -3.38 29.31 -9.02
CA GLU A 169 -3.31 30.73 -8.76
C GLU A 169 -4.74 31.16 -8.45
N PRO A 170 -4.97 31.90 -7.35
CA PRO A 170 -6.30 32.39 -7.04
C PRO A 170 -6.78 33.15 -8.27
N GLN A 171 -7.76 32.56 -8.97
CA GLN A 171 -8.45 33.18 -10.08
C GLN A 171 -8.90 34.55 -9.57
N GLY A 172 -8.42 35.60 -10.23
CA GLY A 172 -8.66 36.98 -9.86
C GLY A 172 -10.14 37.21 -9.56
N GLU A 173 -10.37 38.09 -8.59
CA GLU A 173 -11.65 38.64 -8.15
C GLU A 173 -12.78 38.40 -9.16
N ARG A 174 -13.77 37.59 -8.79
CA ARG A 174 -15.00 37.48 -9.58
C ARG A 174 -15.56 38.89 -9.77
N PRO A 175 -15.84 39.36 -11.00
CA PRO A 175 -16.52 40.63 -11.16
C PRO A 175 -17.87 40.56 -10.45
N ASP A 176 -18.16 41.63 -9.72
CA ASP A 176 -19.34 41.80 -8.91
C ASP A 176 -20.62 41.73 -9.76
N ALA A 177 -21.70 41.26 -9.14
CA ALA A 177 -22.98 41.02 -9.80
C ALA A 177 -23.60 42.31 -10.40
N GLU A 178 -23.04 43.48 -10.13
CA GLU A 178 -23.50 44.76 -10.68
C GLU A 178 -23.09 44.97 -12.14
N ASP A 179 -22.02 44.31 -12.63
CA ASP A 179 -21.50 44.53 -13.98
C ASP A 179 -22.28 43.78 -15.07
N MET A 180 -23.21 42.90 -14.68
CA MET A 180 -24.05 42.10 -15.60
C MET A 180 -25.33 42.81 -16.08
N VAL A 181 -25.64 44.01 -15.58
CA VAL A 181 -26.97 44.64 -15.80
C VAL A 181 -26.99 45.72 -16.89
N ARG A 182 -25.87 46.04 -17.55
CA ARG A 182 -25.85 47.08 -18.59
C ARG A 182 -25.32 46.59 -19.93
N GLN A 183 -26.19 45.95 -20.71
CA GLN A 183 -26.10 46.04 -22.16
C GLN A 183 -27.41 46.62 -22.72
N PRO A 184 -27.39 47.77 -23.39
CA PRO A 184 -28.56 48.28 -24.08
C PRO A 184 -28.78 47.46 -25.36
N VAL A 185 -29.99 46.90 -25.49
CA VAL A 185 -30.46 46.27 -26.72
C VAL A 185 -30.58 47.37 -27.79
N LEU A 186 -29.68 47.37 -28.76
CA LEU A 186 -29.82 48.21 -29.95
C LEU A 186 -30.77 47.52 -30.92
N ASN A 187 -31.87 48.20 -31.20
CA ASN A 187 -32.85 47.84 -32.22
C ASN A 187 -32.32 48.24 -33.60
N GLU A 188 -32.37 47.33 -34.57
CA GLU A 188 -32.59 47.63 -35.99
C GLU A 188 -33.52 46.57 -36.60
#